data_AF-A0A4Y1ZGK0-F1
#
_entry.id   AF-A0A4Y1ZGK0-F1
#
_cell.length_a   1.000
_cell.length_b   1.000
_cell.length_c   1.000
_cell.angle_alpha   90.00
_cell.angle_beta   90.00
_cell.angle_gamma   90.00
#
_symmetry.space_group_name_H-M   'P 1'
#
loop_
_entity.id
_entity.type
_entity.pdbx_description
1 polymer ?
#
loop_
_entity_poly.entity_id
_entity_poly.type
_entity_poly.pdbx_seq_one_letter_code
_entity_poly.pdbx_strand_id
1 'polypeptide(L)'
;MLLQENLINKFKGKCERDIRISACMMYGSFTKGEGDQYSDIEFYIFLKDKQVHDFKSSDWLMDVEPYDLLFFNEFGTEVVVFSNLIRGEFHFLSESDMDIIKSFKDTGFS
;
A
#
# COMPACT_ATOMS: atom_id res chain seq x y z
N MET A 1 -17.02 11.62 3.16
CA MET A 1 -15.67 11.07 3.01
C MET A 1 -15.78 9.57 3.25
N LEU A 2 -15.40 8.77 2.27
CA LEU A 2 -15.42 7.31 2.36
C LEU A 2 -14.40 6.83 3.39
N LEU A 3 -14.60 5.63 3.95
CA LEU A 3 -13.62 5.02 4.87
C LEU A 3 -12.27 4.80 4.17
N GLN A 4 -12.31 4.47 2.89
CA GLN A 4 -11.17 4.33 2.00
C GLN A 4 -10.38 5.65 1.89
N GLU A 5 -11.05 6.78 1.66
CA GLU A 5 -10.41 8.10 1.58
C GLU A 5 -9.73 8.48 2.91
N ASN A 6 -10.36 8.16 4.04
CA ASN A 6 -9.73 8.34 5.34
C ASN A 6 -8.46 7.50 5.49
N LEU A 7 -8.49 6.22 5.09
CA LEU A 7 -7.33 5.33 5.13
C LEU A 7 -6.22 5.80 4.18
N ILE A 8 -6.54 6.19 2.96
CA ILE A 8 -5.58 6.74 1.99
C ILE A 8 -4.84 7.94 2.60
N ASN A 9 -5.57 8.85 3.25
CA ASN A 9 -4.95 10.00 3.92
C ASN A 9 -4.06 9.60 5.10
N LYS A 10 -4.45 8.59 5.89
CA LYS A 10 -3.62 8.05 6.97
C LYS A 10 -2.33 7.44 6.43
N PHE A 11 -2.42 6.61 5.39
CA PHE A 11 -1.26 5.99 4.74
C PHE A 11 -0.33 7.02 4.12
N LYS A 12 -0.87 8.00 3.39
CA LYS A 12 -0.09 9.13 2.88
C LYS A 12 0.70 9.82 3.99
N GLY A 13 0.03 10.17 5.09
CA GLY A 13 0.69 10.82 6.23
C GLY A 13 1.72 9.93 6.93
N LYS A 14 1.52 8.61 7.00
CA LYS A 14 2.51 7.66 7.53
C LYS A 14 3.73 7.59 6.62
N CYS A 15 3.53 7.47 5.30
CA CYS A 15 4.62 7.44 4.31
C CYS A 15 5.44 8.73 4.31
N GLU A 16 4.80 9.90 4.41
CA GLU A 16 5.50 11.19 4.46
C GLU A 16 6.36 11.38 5.73
N ARG A 17 5.99 10.74 6.84
CA ARG A 17 6.68 10.88 8.14
C ARG A 17 7.71 9.79 8.42
N ASP A 18 7.54 8.59 7.86
CA ASP A 18 8.41 7.46 8.14
C ASP A 18 9.71 7.57 7.33
N ILE A 19 10.81 7.92 8.01
CA ILE A 19 12.12 8.12 7.39
C ILE A 19 12.68 6.87 6.69
N ARG A 20 12.08 5.69 6.93
CA ARG A 20 12.46 4.42 6.29
C ARG A 20 11.84 4.27 4.91
N ILE A 21 10.77 5.01 4.62
CA ILE A 21 10.07 5.00 3.34
C ILE A 21 10.73 6.02 2.41
N SER A 22 11.01 5.60 1.19
CA SER A 22 11.58 6.42 0.12
C SER A 22 10.47 6.99 -0.76
N ALA A 23 9.50 6.16 -1.14
CA ALA A 23 8.35 6.57 -1.95
C ALA A 23 7.12 5.70 -1.68
N CYS A 24 5.95 6.22 -2.04
CA CYS A 24 4.67 5.50 -2.01
C CYS A 24 3.92 5.79 -3.32
N MET A 25 3.41 4.75 -3.96
CA MET A 25 2.61 4.83 -5.18
C MET A 25 1.28 4.12 -4.97
N MET A 26 0.18 4.86 -5.02
CA MET A 26 -1.16 4.27 -5.05
C MET A 26 -1.49 3.82 -6.48
N TYR A 27 -2.28 2.77 -6.61
CA TYR A 27 -2.83 2.34 -7.90
C TYR A 27 -4.31 1.98 -7.77
N GLY A 28 -4.89 1.45 -8.85
CA GLY A 28 -6.26 0.94 -8.84
C GLY A 28 -7.34 2.01 -8.97
N SER A 29 -8.55 1.68 -8.51
CA SER A 29 -9.79 2.42 -8.80
C SER A 29 -9.73 3.90 -8.37
N PHE A 30 -9.17 4.18 -7.19
CA PHE A 30 -9.03 5.54 -6.66
C PHE A 30 -8.07 6.43 -7.47
N THR A 31 -7.12 5.85 -8.21
CA THR A 31 -6.27 6.61 -9.14
C THR A 31 -6.90 6.86 -10.50
N LYS A 32 -7.95 6.12 -10.84
CA LYS A 32 -8.66 6.19 -12.13
C LYS A 32 -9.97 6.99 -12.07
N GLY A 33 -10.36 7.46 -10.89
CA GLY A 33 -11.65 8.13 -10.68
C GLY A 33 -12.84 7.17 -10.63
N GLU A 34 -12.57 5.88 -10.42
CA GLU A 34 -13.56 4.79 -10.36
C GLU A 34 -13.79 4.29 -8.92
N GLY A 35 -13.12 4.89 -7.93
CA GLY A 35 -13.22 4.49 -6.53
C GLY A 35 -14.58 4.83 -5.91
N ASP A 36 -15.16 3.85 -5.21
CA ASP A 36 -16.44 3.98 -4.50
C ASP A 36 -16.43 3.25 -3.14
N GLN A 37 -17.60 3.08 -2.52
CA GLN A 37 -17.74 2.45 -1.21
C GLN A 37 -17.39 0.95 -1.18
N TYR A 38 -17.34 0.29 -2.34
CA TYR A 38 -17.02 -1.13 -2.50
C TYR A 38 -15.54 -1.35 -2.87
N SER A 39 -14.82 -0.29 -3.18
CA SER A 39 -13.39 -0.34 -3.52
C SER A 39 -12.52 -0.68 -2.31
N ASP A 40 -11.40 -1.34 -2.60
CA ASP A 40 -10.23 -1.49 -1.73
C ASP A 40 -9.23 -0.34 -1.91
N ILE A 41 -8.10 -0.41 -1.21
CA ILE A 41 -6.98 0.54 -1.34
C ILE A 41 -5.69 -0.22 -1.63
N GLU A 42 -4.89 0.26 -2.58
CA GLU A 42 -3.76 -0.51 -3.08
C GLU A 42 -2.50 0.37 -3.21
N PHE A 43 -1.37 -0.12 -2.68
CA PHE A 43 -0.11 0.65 -2.65
C PHE A 43 1.13 -0.18 -2.93
N TYR A 44 2.07 0.42 -3.67
CA TYR A 44 3.48 0.10 -3.62
C TYR A 44 4.19 1.05 -2.65
N ILE A 45 4.92 0.49 -1.69
CA ILE A 45 5.71 1.20 -0.70
C ILE A 45 7.17 0.83 -0.92
N PHE A 46 7.97 1.82 -1.33
CA PHE A 46 9.40 1.66 -1.57
C PHE A 46 10.18 2.05 -0.32
N LEU A 47 10.85 1.07 0.27
CA LEU A 47 11.68 1.22 1.46
C LEU A 47 13.10 1.63 1.05
N LYS A 48 13.77 2.42 1.88
CA LYS A 48 15.21 2.64 1.72
C LYS A 48 15.94 1.30 1.79
N ASP A 49 16.92 1.07 0.92
CA ASP A 49 17.56 -0.24 0.77
C ASP A 49 18.08 -0.82 2.11
N LYS A 50 18.60 0.06 2.97
CA LYS A 50 19.13 -0.31 4.30
C LYS A 50 18.06 -0.74 5.31
N GLN A 51 16.77 -0.63 4.99
CA GLN A 51 15.67 -0.88 5.92
C GLN A 51 14.89 -2.14 5.56
N VAL A 52 15.05 -2.68 4.35
CA VAL A 52 14.25 -3.79 3.82
C VAL A 52 14.27 -5.02 4.73
N HIS A 53 15.45 -5.40 5.25
CA HIS A 53 15.58 -6.61 6.07
C HIS A 53 14.95 -6.52 7.46
N ASP A 54 14.88 -5.31 8.04
CA ASP A 54 14.38 -5.10 9.39
C ASP A 54 12.94 -4.56 9.42
N PHE A 55 12.37 -4.27 8.24
CA PHE A 55 11.05 -3.69 8.14
C PHE A 55 9.96 -4.74 8.43
N LYS A 56 9.17 -4.48 9.47
CA LYS A 56 8.01 -5.29 9.84
C LYS A 56 6.75 -4.64 9.29
N SER A 57 6.33 -5.08 8.11
CA SER A 57 5.11 -4.61 7.45
C SER A 57 3.86 -4.80 8.32
N SER A 58 3.75 -5.93 9.01
CA SER A 58 2.65 -6.23 9.94
C SER A 58 2.45 -5.15 11.01
N ASP A 59 3.56 -4.69 11.61
CA ASP A 59 3.55 -3.69 12.69
C ASP A 59 3.26 -2.30 12.09
N TRP A 60 3.85 -2.02 10.92
CA TRP A 60 3.66 -0.76 10.22
C TRP A 60 2.21 -0.55 9.75
N LEU A 61 1.54 -1.61 9.26
CA LEU A 61 0.13 -1.58 8.88
C LEU A 61 -0.77 -1.39 10.10
N MET A 62 -0.49 -2.12 11.19
CA MET A 62 -1.25 -2.05 12.45
C MET A 62 -1.18 -0.65 13.09
N ASP A 63 -0.03 0.02 12.97
CA ASP A 63 0.15 1.40 13.42
C ASP A 63 -0.75 2.42 12.68
N VAL A 64 -1.12 2.13 11.42
CA VAL A 64 -1.94 3.04 10.60
C VAL A 64 -3.42 2.83 10.89
N GLU A 65 -3.87 1.57 10.88
CA GLU A 65 -5.23 1.17 11.19
C GLU A 65 -5.23 -0.28 11.71
N PRO A 66 -5.99 -0.58 12.79
CA PRO A 66 -6.19 -1.95 13.24
C PRO A 66 -6.74 -2.86 12.14
N TYR A 67 -6.24 -4.10 12.08
CA TYR A 67 -6.73 -5.12 11.16
C TYR A 67 -7.00 -6.45 11.84
N ASP A 68 -7.93 -7.21 11.27
CA ASP A 68 -8.36 -8.51 11.79
C ASP A 68 -7.72 -9.67 11.00
N LEU A 69 -7.23 -9.42 9.78
CA LEU A 69 -6.58 -10.41 8.94
C LEU A 69 -5.44 -9.78 8.13
N LEU A 70 -4.28 -10.43 8.13
CA LEU A 70 -3.14 -10.16 7.25
C LEU A 70 -2.64 -11.49 6.69
N PHE A 71 -2.50 -11.58 5.36
CA PHE A 71 -2.00 -12.77 4.70
C PHE A 71 -1.29 -12.42 3.38
N PHE A 72 -0.49 -13.35 2.87
CA PHE A 72 0.12 -13.26 1.55
C PHE A 72 -0.74 -14.01 0.53
N ASN A 73 -1.07 -13.38 -0.60
CA ASN A 73 -1.76 -14.06 -1.69
C ASN A 73 -0.79 -14.87 -2.57
N GLU A 74 -1.30 -15.50 -3.64
CA GLU A 74 -0.51 -16.34 -4.57
C GLU A 74 0.60 -15.59 -5.32
N PHE A 75 0.56 -14.26 -5.34
CA PHE A 75 1.57 -13.39 -5.97
C PHE A 75 2.59 -12.85 -4.98
N GLY A 76 2.47 -13.19 -3.69
CA GLY A 76 3.32 -12.65 -2.62
C GLY A 76 2.93 -11.23 -2.18
N THR A 77 1.77 -10.72 -2.60
CA THR A 77 1.24 -9.44 -2.12
C THR A 77 0.73 -9.58 -0.69
N GLU A 78 1.01 -8.58 0.15
CA GLU A 78 0.39 -8.48 1.47
C GLU A 78 -1.04 -7.95 1.36
N VAL A 79 -2.01 -8.81 1.67
CA VAL A 79 -3.43 -8.46 1.68
C VAL A 79 -3.89 -8.35 3.13
N VAL A 80 -4.50 -7.22 3.45
CA VAL A 80 -5.02 -6.90 4.79
C VAL A 80 -6.52 -6.65 4.73
N VAL A 81 -7.23 -7.09 5.77
CA VAL A 81 -8.63 -6.72 6.04
C VAL A 81 -8.65 -5.95 7.36
N PHE A 82 -8.83 -4.63 7.27
CA PHE A 82 -8.90 -3.76 8.43
C PHE A 82 -10.12 -4.07 9.29
N SER A 83 -10.12 -3.73 10.58
CA SER A 83 -11.24 -4.01 11.49
C SER A 83 -12.52 -3.22 11.12
N ASN A 84 -12.39 -2.22 10.24
CA ASN A 84 -13.51 -1.52 9.61
C ASN A 84 -13.99 -2.18 8.29
N LEU A 85 -13.51 -3.38 7.99
CA LEU A 85 -13.80 -4.25 6.84
C LEU A 85 -13.32 -3.73 5.48
N ILE A 86 -12.56 -2.63 5.44
CA ILE A 86 -11.89 -2.22 4.20
C ILE A 86 -10.74 -3.19 3.90
N ARG A 87 -10.68 -3.65 2.65
CA ARG A 87 -9.55 -4.41 2.13
C ARG A 87 -8.42 -3.48 1.70
N GLY A 88 -7.19 -3.91 1.91
CA GLY A 88 -6.02 -3.25 1.36
C GLY A 88 -5.01 -4.22 0.79
N GLU A 89 -4.28 -3.80 -0.24
CA GLU A 89 -3.18 -4.55 -0.85
C GLU A 89 -1.90 -3.72 -0.82
N PHE A 90 -0.84 -4.32 -0.28
CA PHE A 90 0.42 -3.64 -0.04
C PHE A 90 1.59 -4.44 -0.61
N HIS A 91 2.43 -3.74 -1.35
CA HIS A 91 3.69 -4.25 -1.89
C HIS A 91 4.83 -3.49 -1.26
N PHE A 92 5.68 -4.16 -0.49
CA PHE A 92 6.87 -3.56 0.12
C PHE A 92 8.10 -3.99 -0.67
N LEU A 93 8.76 -3.03 -1.34
CA LEU A 93 9.92 -3.26 -2.20
C LEU A 93 11.09 -2.36 -1.80
N SER A 94 12.30 -2.70 -2.27
CA SER A 94 13.46 -1.82 -2.14
C SER A 94 13.31 -0.60 -3.04
N GLU A 95 13.85 0.55 -2.65
CA GLU A 95 13.90 1.73 -3.54
C GLU A 95 14.72 1.46 -4.80
N SER A 96 15.70 0.56 -4.73
CA SER A 96 16.42 0.05 -5.89
C SER A 96 15.52 -0.71 -6.90
N ASP A 97 14.35 -1.21 -6.49
CA ASP A 97 13.41 -1.93 -7.34
C ASP A 97 12.33 -1.03 -7.96
N MET A 98 12.38 0.29 -7.71
CA MET A 98 11.37 1.25 -8.17
C MET A 98 11.21 1.31 -9.70
N ASP A 99 12.23 0.88 -10.44
CA ASP A 99 12.18 0.78 -11.89
C ASP A 99 11.15 -0.24 -12.42
N ILE A 100 10.61 -1.11 -11.56
CA ILE A 100 9.47 -1.99 -11.89
C ILE A 100 8.25 -1.20 -12.37
N ILE A 101 8.06 0.06 -11.93
CA ILE A 101 6.95 0.91 -12.35
C ILE A 101 6.89 1.07 -13.87
N LYS A 102 8.05 1.00 -14.55
CA LYS A 102 8.13 1.09 -16.01
C LYS A 102 7.39 -0.06 -16.71
N SER A 103 7.28 -1.24 -16.08
CA SER A 103 6.58 -2.40 -16.64
C SER A 103 5.06 -2.32 -16.50
N PHE A 104 4.54 -1.49 -15.58
CA PHE A 104 3.10 -1.39 -15.33
C PHE A 104 2.32 -0.74 -16.47
N LYS A 105 3.00 -0.03 -17.38
CA LYS A 105 2.40 0.54 -18.59
C LYS A 105 1.63 -0.49 -19.40
N ASP A 106 2.12 -1.72 -19.45
CA ASP A 106 1.51 -2.81 -20.23
C ASP A 106 0.22 -3.35 -19.60
N THR A 107 -0.10 -2.94 -18.36
CA THR A 107 -1.29 -3.38 -17.60
C THR A 107 -2.40 -2.32 -17.51
N GLY A 108 -2.27 -1.21 -18.24
CA GLY A 108 -3.29 -0.13 -18.28
C GLY A 108 -2.96 1.09 -17.42
N PHE A 109 -1.69 1.29 -17.05
CA PHE A 109 -1.17 2.60 -16.63
C PHE A 109 -0.78 3.40 -17.89
N SER A 110 -1.74 4.09 -18.50
CA SER A 110 -1.54 5.01 -19.63
C SER A 110 -1.71 6.46 -19.22
#